data_AF-A0A7S2EYX6-F1
#
_entry.id   AF-A0A7S2EYX6-F1
#
_cell.length_a   1.000
_cell.length_b   1.000
_cell.length_c   1.000
_cell.angle_alpha   90.00
_cell.angle_beta   90.00
_cell.angle_gamma   90.00
#
_symmetry.space_group_name_H-M   'P 1'
#
loop_
_entity.id
_entity.type
_entity.pdbx_description
1 polymer ?
#
loop_
_entity_poly.entity_id
_entity_poly.type
_entity_poly.pdbx_seq_one_letter_code
_entity_poly.pdbx_strand_id
1 'polypeptide(L)'
;VPLPRADDSAAIAGGVVPEMLDFEAVAEQATALVDAAREAGASLLGNLSTSNASKTVAVARGVTVLAARIGTGSTVDLNGSAFVFPVDGTSVEVTVPVSALDGLGTPEDMAIVIAAFDGGNVPGPSGQVSAAVNVDIVQLTSNAKVHVSGLAAPVRISMPTNFSSGLDCAYWDEQALAWSTAGVRASADSGPGTLLVCETTHLSLFGA
;
A
#
# COMPACT_ATOMS: atom_id res chain seq x y z
N VAL A 1 -51.94 -33.66 47.82
CA VAL A 1 -50.97 -32.54 47.80
C VAL A 1 -50.16 -32.66 46.52
N PRO A 2 -50.11 -31.64 45.64
CA PRO A 2 -49.74 -31.80 44.23
C PRO A 2 -48.23 -31.70 43.98
N LEU A 3 -47.78 -32.40 42.92
CA LEU A 3 -46.41 -32.39 42.40
C LEU A 3 -46.08 -31.08 41.65
N PRO A 4 -44.81 -30.64 41.62
CA PRO A 4 -44.40 -29.46 40.86
C PRO A 4 -44.38 -29.74 39.35
N ARG A 5 -44.93 -28.80 38.57
CA ARG A 5 -44.84 -28.73 37.11
C ARG A 5 -43.43 -28.32 36.71
N ALA A 6 -42.86 -29.04 35.74
CA ALA A 6 -41.75 -28.57 34.94
C ALA A 6 -42.31 -27.58 33.91
N ASP A 7 -41.87 -26.31 33.98
CA ASP A 7 -42.05 -25.34 32.90
C ASP A 7 -40.84 -25.43 31.98
N ASP A 8 -41.07 -26.06 30.83
CA ASP A 8 -40.32 -25.89 29.59
C ASP A 8 -40.60 -24.51 28.99
N SER A 9 -39.58 -23.86 28.44
CA SER A 9 -39.58 -23.09 27.17
C SER A 9 -38.61 -21.91 27.21
N ALA A 10 -37.30 -22.18 27.11
CA ALA A 10 -36.33 -21.18 26.67
C ALA A 10 -36.19 -21.25 25.14
N ALA A 11 -37.00 -20.47 24.42
CA ALA A 11 -36.84 -20.28 22.99
C ALA A 11 -35.92 -19.07 22.74
N ILE A 12 -34.63 -19.33 22.52
CA ILE A 12 -33.71 -18.36 21.89
C ILE A 12 -33.10 -19.06 20.68
N ALA A 13 -33.77 -18.93 19.54
CA ALA A 13 -33.26 -19.35 18.23
C ALA A 13 -33.47 -18.21 17.22
N GLY A 14 -32.90 -17.04 17.53
CA GLY A 14 -32.68 -15.98 16.56
C GLY A 14 -31.31 -16.18 15.91
N GLY A 15 -31.21 -17.17 15.02
CA GLY A 15 -30.03 -17.35 14.20
C GLY A 15 -29.93 -16.19 13.22
N VAL A 16 -29.12 -15.19 13.55
CA VAL A 16 -28.70 -14.16 12.60
C VAL A 16 -27.83 -14.88 11.58
N VAL A 17 -28.39 -15.11 10.39
CA VAL A 17 -27.60 -15.59 9.25
C VAL A 17 -26.56 -14.52 8.99
N PRO A 18 -25.25 -14.80 9.10
CA PRO A 18 -24.23 -13.81 8.80
C PRO A 18 -24.46 -13.34 7.37
N GLU A 19 -24.61 -12.04 7.22
CA GLU A 19 -24.73 -11.33 5.95
C GLU A 19 -23.57 -11.80 5.06
N MET A 20 -23.90 -12.65 4.10
CA MET A 20 -22.94 -13.27 3.21
C MET A 20 -22.44 -12.14 2.31
N LEU A 21 -21.26 -11.60 2.66
CA LEU A 21 -20.64 -10.51 1.94
C LEU A 21 -20.66 -10.82 0.45
N ASP A 22 -21.25 -9.91 -0.31
CA ASP A 22 -21.31 -10.00 -1.76
C ASP A 22 -19.91 -9.79 -2.32
N PHE A 23 -19.20 -10.90 -2.59
CA PHE A 23 -17.84 -10.90 -3.13
C PHE A 23 -17.75 -10.12 -4.45
N GLU A 24 -18.84 -10.00 -5.21
CA GLU A 24 -18.89 -9.23 -6.46
C GLU A 24 -18.81 -7.74 -6.19
N ALA A 25 -19.63 -7.22 -5.26
CA ALA A 25 -19.60 -5.82 -4.85
C ALA A 25 -18.22 -5.41 -4.27
N VAL A 26 -17.60 -6.34 -3.53
CA VAL A 26 -16.29 -6.17 -2.93
C VAL A 26 -15.19 -6.08 -4.01
N ALA A 27 -15.23 -6.95 -5.02
CA ALA A 27 -14.29 -6.92 -6.15
C ALA A 27 -14.47 -5.67 -7.03
N GLU A 28 -15.72 -5.23 -7.24
CA GLU A 28 -16.03 -3.99 -7.97
C GLU A 28 -15.45 -2.77 -7.25
N GLN A 29 -15.62 -2.69 -5.92
CA GLN A 29 -15.07 -1.60 -5.13
C GLN A 29 -13.53 -1.57 -5.19
N ALA A 30 -12.88 -2.72 -5.09
CA ALA A 30 -11.41 -2.82 -5.18
C ALA A 30 -10.91 -2.32 -6.55
N THR A 31 -11.55 -2.76 -7.63
CA THR A 31 -11.23 -2.32 -9.00
C THR A 31 -11.39 -0.81 -9.14
N ALA A 32 -12.50 -0.27 -8.65
CA ALA A 32 -12.81 1.16 -8.70
C ALA A 32 -11.82 2.04 -7.91
N LEU A 33 -11.21 1.52 -6.84
CA LEU A 33 -10.16 2.21 -6.07
C LEU A 33 -8.82 2.19 -6.81
N VAL A 34 -8.43 1.05 -7.37
CA VAL A 34 -7.19 0.91 -8.15
C VAL A 34 -7.23 1.80 -9.39
N ASP A 35 -8.35 1.84 -10.10
CA ASP A 35 -8.52 2.72 -11.26
C ASP A 35 -8.44 4.20 -10.87
N ALA A 36 -9.09 4.59 -9.77
CA ALA A 36 -9.01 5.96 -9.27
C ALA A 36 -7.58 6.36 -8.86
N ALA A 37 -6.84 5.46 -8.22
CA ALA A 37 -5.44 5.67 -7.87
C ALA A 37 -4.57 5.85 -9.13
N ARG A 38 -4.81 5.02 -10.16
CA ARG A 38 -4.10 5.07 -11.44
C ARG A 38 -4.37 6.37 -12.19
N GLU A 39 -5.63 6.79 -12.30
CA GLU A 39 -6.02 8.05 -12.95
C GLU A 39 -5.43 9.26 -12.22
N ALA A 40 -5.51 9.27 -10.88
CA ALA A 40 -4.89 10.31 -10.06
C ALA A 40 -3.36 10.35 -10.30
N GLY A 41 -2.69 9.19 -10.28
CA GLY A 41 -1.26 9.09 -10.58
C GLY A 41 -0.89 9.66 -11.95
N ALA A 42 -1.65 9.31 -13.00
CA ALA A 42 -1.41 9.83 -14.34
C ALA A 42 -1.59 11.36 -14.43
N SER A 43 -2.61 11.90 -13.77
CA SER A 43 -2.85 13.34 -13.69
C SER A 43 -1.71 14.08 -12.96
N LEU A 44 -1.28 13.53 -11.80
CA LEU A 44 -0.17 14.09 -11.03
C LEU A 44 1.15 14.08 -11.80
N LEU A 45 1.43 13.02 -12.55
CA LEU A 45 2.60 12.94 -13.43
C LEU A 45 2.56 13.96 -14.56
N GLY A 46 1.40 14.19 -15.18
CA GLY A 46 1.22 15.26 -16.18
C GLY A 46 1.49 16.66 -15.59
N ASN A 47 1.10 16.89 -14.34
CA ASN A 47 1.40 18.13 -13.65
C ASN A 47 2.90 18.24 -13.31
N LEU A 48 3.54 17.15 -12.89
CA LEU A 48 4.98 17.14 -12.62
C LEU A 48 5.80 17.37 -13.89
N SER A 49 5.41 16.81 -15.03
CA SER A 49 6.17 16.96 -16.28
C SER A 49 6.09 18.36 -16.89
N THR A 50 5.00 19.09 -16.62
CA THR A 50 4.75 20.43 -17.16
C THR A 50 5.10 21.57 -16.20
N SER A 51 5.28 21.27 -14.91
CA SER A 51 5.63 22.25 -13.89
C SER A 51 7.03 22.00 -13.31
N ASN A 52 7.59 23.02 -12.65
CA ASN A 52 8.80 22.87 -11.84
C ASN A 52 8.50 22.34 -10.43
N ALA A 53 7.31 21.76 -10.21
CA ALA A 53 6.97 21.14 -8.95
C ALA A 53 7.85 19.90 -8.75
N SER A 54 8.35 19.74 -7.53
CA SER A 54 9.14 18.57 -7.14
C SER A 54 8.27 17.46 -6.54
N LYS A 55 7.09 17.81 -6.01
CA LYS A 55 6.12 16.93 -5.36
C LYS A 55 4.70 17.40 -5.64
N THR A 56 3.78 16.47 -5.88
CA THR A 56 2.34 16.73 -5.99
C THR A 56 1.55 15.62 -5.30
N VAL A 57 0.41 15.98 -4.69
CA VAL A 57 -0.44 15.05 -3.95
C VAL A 57 -1.90 15.25 -4.37
N ALA A 58 -2.65 14.17 -4.51
CA ALA A 58 -4.09 14.19 -4.72
C ALA A 58 -4.77 13.12 -3.87
N VAL A 59 -6.04 13.35 -3.51
CA VAL A 59 -6.88 12.36 -2.87
C VAL A 59 -8.01 12.01 -3.83
N ALA A 60 -8.16 10.72 -4.15
CA ALA A 60 -9.19 10.22 -5.06
C ALA A 60 -9.87 9.01 -4.45
N ARG A 61 -11.18 9.11 -4.20
CA ARG A 61 -12.01 8.02 -3.62
C ARG A 61 -11.44 7.39 -2.34
N GLY A 62 -10.81 8.20 -1.48
CA GLY A 62 -10.19 7.72 -0.24
C GLY A 62 -8.78 7.14 -0.39
N VAL A 63 -8.21 7.19 -1.60
CA VAL A 63 -6.80 6.87 -1.84
C VAL A 63 -6.01 8.16 -1.91
N THR A 64 -4.93 8.26 -1.12
CA THR A 64 -4.00 9.38 -1.19
C THR A 64 -2.86 9.00 -2.13
N VAL A 65 -2.72 9.73 -3.24
CA VAL A 65 -1.69 9.51 -4.24
C VAL A 65 -0.67 10.64 -4.20
N LEU A 66 0.59 10.25 -4.07
CA LEU A 66 1.76 11.11 -4.13
C LEU A 66 2.49 10.83 -5.44
N ALA A 67 2.86 11.87 -6.17
CA ALA A 67 3.90 11.78 -7.20
C ALA A 67 5.05 12.73 -6.83
N ALA A 68 6.30 12.26 -6.90
CA ALA A 68 7.46 13.08 -6.59
C ALA A 68 8.62 12.79 -7.55
N ARG A 69 9.35 13.85 -7.94
CA ARG A 69 10.60 13.71 -8.70
C ARG A 69 11.67 13.10 -7.82
N ILE A 70 12.37 12.10 -8.33
CA ILE A 70 13.50 11.51 -7.63
C ILE A 70 14.66 12.53 -7.66
N GLY A 71 15.27 12.81 -6.51
CA GLY A 71 16.36 13.79 -6.36
C GLY A 71 15.90 15.14 -5.81
N THR A 72 15.05 15.88 -6.54
CA THR A 72 14.61 17.22 -6.12
C THR A 72 13.31 17.24 -5.31
N GLY A 73 12.48 16.19 -5.42
CA GLY A 73 11.20 16.03 -4.72
C GLY A 73 11.23 15.18 -3.46
N SER A 74 12.39 14.60 -3.18
CA SER A 74 12.66 13.71 -2.05
C SER A 74 13.39 14.44 -0.93
N THR A 75 13.10 14.10 0.33
CA THR A 75 14.07 14.32 1.40
C THR A 75 15.11 13.21 1.34
N VAL A 76 16.39 13.58 1.39
CA VAL A 76 17.45 12.58 1.50
C VAL A 76 17.59 12.20 2.97
N ASP A 77 17.76 10.92 3.26
CA ASP A 77 18.02 10.46 4.62
C ASP A 77 19.26 11.15 5.23
N LEU A 78 19.44 11.01 6.54
CA LEU A 78 20.54 11.66 7.27
C LEU A 78 21.93 11.24 6.77
N ASN A 79 22.04 10.13 6.04
CA ASN A 79 23.30 9.57 5.56
C ASN A 79 23.53 9.82 4.06
N GLY A 80 22.59 10.44 3.34
CA GLY A 80 22.69 10.56 1.89
C GLY A 80 22.37 9.28 1.11
N SER A 81 22.00 8.20 1.79
CA SER A 81 21.97 6.83 1.24
C SER A 81 20.62 6.40 0.68
N ALA A 82 19.55 7.11 1.02
CA ALA A 82 18.21 6.81 0.57
C ALA A 82 17.38 8.08 0.36
N PHE A 83 16.43 7.98 -0.57
CA PHE A 83 15.36 8.94 -0.76
C PHE A 83 14.17 8.54 0.09
N VAL A 84 13.65 9.50 0.86
CA VAL A 84 12.49 9.32 1.74
C VAL A 84 11.32 10.11 1.16
N PHE A 85 10.18 9.44 1.04
CA PHE A 85 8.95 9.95 0.44
C PHE A 85 7.78 9.81 1.43
N PRO A 86 7.57 10.79 2.31
CA PRO A 86 6.38 10.83 3.16
C PRO A 86 5.15 11.20 2.32
N VAL A 87 4.08 10.42 2.45
CA VAL A 87 2.80 10.68 1.80
C VAL A 87 1.99 11.65 2.69
N ASP A 88 1.83 12.89 2.22
CA ASP A 88 1.20 13.93 3.03
C ASP A 88 -0.24 13.57 3.37
N GLY A 89 -0.59 13.64 4.65
CA GLY A 89 -1.92 13.30 5.15
C GLY A 89 -2.10 11.85 5.57
N THR A 90 -1.08 10.99 5.43
CA THR A 90 -1.11 9.59 5.86
C THR A 90 0.09 9.26 6.76
N SER A 91 0.13 8.05 7.31
CA SER A 91 1.30 7.51 8.03
C SER A 91 2.25 6.71 7.12
N VAL A 92 1.99 6.72 5.80
CA VAL A 92 2.81 6.00 4.82
C VAL A 92 4.07 6.78 4.50
N GLU A 93 5.19 6.08 4.58
CA GLU A 93 6.50 6.58 4.17
C GLU A 93 7.20 5.51 3.35
N VAL A 94 7.75 5.89 2.20
CA VAL A 94 8.55 5.00 1.37
C VAL A 94 9.99 5.48 1.35
N THR A 95 10.92 4.58 1.70
CA THR A 95 12.36 4.82 1.64
C THR A 95 12.96 3.97 0.52
N VAL A 96 13.52 4.62 -0.48
CA VAL A 96 14.18 3.99 -1.63
C VAL A 96 15.68 4.21 -1.55
N PRO A 97 16.51 3.18 -1.38
CA PRO A 97 17.96 3.35 -1.34
C PRO A 97 18.46 3.90 -2.69
N VAL A 98 19.45 4.79 -2.66
CA VAL A 98 20.01 5.39 -3.89
C VAL A 98 20.51 4.31 -4.85
N SER A 99 21.09 3.24 -4.31
CA SER A 99 21.56 2.09 -5.09
C SER A 99 20.45 1.35 -5.85
N ALA A 100 19.18 1.53 -5.47
CA ALA A 100 18.05 0.96 -6.21
C ALA A 100 17.79 1.66 -7.55
N LEU A 101 18.36 2.85 -7.72
CA LEU A 101 18.21 3.69 -8.90
C LEU A 101 19.42 3.57 -9.83
N ASP A 102 20.48 2.87 -9.38
CA ASP A 102 21.65 2.60 -10.19
C ASP A 102 21.24 1.80 -11.44
N GLY A 103 21.53 2.35 -12.62
CA GLY A 103 21.20 1.72 -13.90
C GLY A 103 19.79 1.98 -14.42
N LEU A 104 18.94 2.72 -13.69
CA LEU A 104 17.60 3.10 -14.17
C LEU A 104 17.58 4.35 -15.07
N GLY A 105 18.73 5.01 -15.24
CA GLY A 105 18.90 6.20 -16.07
C GLY A 105 19.26 7.45 -15.26
N THR A 106 19.02 8.63 -15.83
CA THR A 106 19.18 9.92 -15.15
C THR A 106 18.06 10.11 -14.11
N PRO A 107 18.37 10.29 -12.81
CA PRO A 107 17.36 10.47 -11.78
C PRO A 107 16.39 11.63 -12.03
N GLU A 108 16.85 12.66 -12.76
CA GLU A 108 16.08 13.86 -13.09
C GLU A 108 14.83 13.60 -13.94
N ASP A 109 14.83 12.50 -14.69
CA ASP A 109 13.71 12.07 -15.54
C ASP A 109 12.83 11.01 -14.89
N MET A 110 13.08 10.68 -13.62
CA MET A 110 12.32 9.68 -12.88
C MET A 110 11.41 10.32 -11.83
N ALA A 111 10.23 9.72 -11.66
CA ALA A 111 9.33 10.03 -10.57
C ALA A 111 8.91 8.74 -9.86
N ILE A 112 8.67 8.86 -8.57
CA ILE A 112 7.99 7.84 -7.78
C ILE A 112 6.52 8.21 -7.67
N VAL A 113 5.64 7.21 -7.79
CA VAL A 113 4.21 7.33 -7.55
C VAL A 113 3.84 6.37 -6.43
N ILE A 114 3.27 6.91 -5.37
CA ILE A 114 2.86 6.15 -4.18
C ILE A 114 1.36 6.34 -4.00
N ALA A 115 0.60 5.25 -3.95
CA ALA A 115 -0.81 5.29 -3.60
C ALA A 115 -1.01 4.60 -2.25
N ALA A 116 -1.42 5.37 -1.25
CA ALA A 116 -1.74 4.91 0.09
C ALA A 116 -3.26 4.72 0.21
N PHE A 117 -3.67 3.50 0.54
CA PHE A 117 -5.07 3.13 0.73
C PHE A 117 -5.36 3.19 2.23
N ASP A 118 -5.87 4.32 2.71
CA ASP A 118 -6.17 4.50 4.13
C ASP A 118 -7.48 3.81 4.51
N GLY A 119 -7.42 2.88 5.47
CA GLY A 119 -8.58 2.42 6.23
C GLY A 119 -9.62 1.58 5.48
N GLY A 120 -9.25 0.93 4.37
CA GLY A 120 -10.12 0.02 3.63
C GLY A 120 -9.57 -1.40 3.61
N ASN A 121 -10.40 -2.39 3.95
CA ASN A 121 -10.07 -3.79 3.70
C ASN A 121 -9.88 -3.96 2.20
N VAL A 122 -8.64 -4.13 1.72
CA VAL A 122 -8.42 -4.50 0.32
C VAL A 122 -8.77 -5.98 0.20
N PRO A 123 -9.76 -6.36 -0.61
CA PRO A 123 -10.19 -7.74 -0.71
C PRO A 123 -9.09 -8.59 -1.33
N GLY A 124 -8.69 -9.65 -0.63
CA GLY A 124 -7.71 -10.61 -1.11
C GLY A 124 -8.29 -12.03 -1.12
N PRO A 125 -7.92 -12.88 -2.10
CA PRO A 125 -8.34 -14.27 -2.14
C PRO A 125 -7.79 -15.11 -0.97
N SER A 126 -6.80 -14.61 -0.24
CA SER A 126 -6.08 -15.34 0.83
C SER A 126 -6.17 -14.71 2.23
N GLY A 127 -6.98 -13.66 2.43
CA GLY A 127 -7.14 -13.03 3.73
C GLY A 127 -7.64 -11.59 3.69
N GLN A 128 -7.83 -11.01 4.87
CA GLN A 128 -8.18 -9.60 5.05
C GLN A 128 -6.90 -8.76 5.01
N VAL A 129 -6.74 -7.93 3.98
CA VAL A 129 -5.66 -6.94 3.92
C VAL A 129 -6.13 -5.71 4.66
N SER A 130 -5.51 -5.42 5.80
CA SER A 130 -5.85 -4.31 6.69
C SER A 130 -5.37 -2.96 6.15
N ALA A 131 -4.28 -2.97 5.37
CA ALA A 131 -3.74 -1.78 4.73
C ALA A 131 -3.03 -2.13 3.43
N ALA A 132 -3.06 -1.23 2.43
CA ALA A 132 -2.34 -1.41 1.19
C ALA A 132 -1.59 -0.15 0.75
N VAL A 133 -0.47 -0.36 0.05
CA VAL A 133 0.36 0.70 -0.54
C VAL A 133 0.86 0.24 -1.89
N ASN A 134 0.58 0.98 -2.96
CA ASN A 134 1.20 0.75 -4.26
C ASN A 134 2.39 1.69 -4.43
N VAL A 135 3.53 1.16 -4.89
CA VAL A 135 4.74 1.95 -5.16
C VAL A 135 5.20 1.65 -6.58
N ASP A 136 5.24 2.69 -7.41
CA ASP A 136 5.74 2.62 -8.78
C ASP A 136 6.86 3.64 -8.99
N ILE A 137 7.87 3.30 -9.79
CA ILE A 137 8.80 4.28 -10.36
C ILE A 137 8.50 4.38 -11.84
N VAL A 138 8.43 5.61 -12.35
CA VAL A 138 8.08 5.91 -13.74
C VAL A 138 9.06 6.91 -14.34
N GLN A 139 9.24 6.83 -15.66
CA GLN A 139 9.93 7.86 -16.42
C GLN A 139 8.96 9.00 -16.77
N LEU A 140 9.30 10.24 -16.44
CA LEU A 140 8.45 11.42 -16.67
C LEU A 140 8.22 11.73 -18.15
N THR A 141 9.17 11.37 -19.01
CA THR A 141 9.11 11.67 -20.46
C THR A 141 8.18 10.73 -21.21
N SER A 142 8.13 9.45 -20.80
CA SER A 142 7.37 8.39 -21.47
C SER A 142 6.15 7.92 -20.66
N ASN A 143 6.06 8.30 -19.39
CA ASN A 143 5.17 7.70 -18.37
C ASN A 143 5.31 6.17 -18.28
N ALA A 144 6.43 5.60 -18.74
CA ALA A 144 6.66 4.17 -18.67
C ALA A 144 7.04 3.77 -17.23
N LYS A 145 6.39 2.72 -16.72
CA LYS A 145 6.79 2.08 -15.46
C LYS A 145 8.17 1.46 -15.62
N VAL A 146 9.04 1.74 -14.66
CA VAL A 146 10.37 1.15 -14.57
C VAL A 146 10.26 -0.11 -13.72
N HIS A 147 10.61 -1.25 -14.29
CA HIS A 147 10.67 -2.49 -13.53
C HIS A 147 11.92 -2.46 -12.64
N VAL A 148 11.70 -2.53 -11.32
CA VAL A 148 12.77 -2.54 -10.33
C VAL A 148 12.77 -3.88 -9.62
N SER A 149 13.88 -4.62 -9.73
CA SER A 149 14.07 -5.92 -9.06
C SER A 149 15.54 -6.17 -8.76
N GLY A 150 15.82 -7.11 -7.85
CA GLY A 150 17.19 -7.53 -7.53
C GLY A 150 18.02 -6.49 -6.76
N LEU A 151 17.36 -5.62 -6.00
CA LEU A 151 18.02 -4.54 -5.26
C LEU A 151 18.97 -5.09 -4.17
N ALA A 152 20.20 -4.56 -4.12
CA ALA A 152 21.18 -4.94 -3.11
C ALA A 152 20.79 -4.48 -1.69
N ALA A 153 20.12 -3.33 -1.60
CA ALA A 153 19.50 -2.82 -0.39
C ALA A 153 17.97 -2.77 -0.58
N PRO A 154 17.17 -3.18 0.42
CA PRO A 154 15.72 -3.22 0.26
C PRO A 154 15.11 -1.81 0.29
N VAL A 155 14.03 -1.64 -0.46
CA VAL A 155 13.06 -0.54 -0.27
C VAL A 155 12.29 -0.82 1.01
N ARG A 156 12.11 0.21 1.84
CA ARG A 156 11.36 0.13 3.10
C ARG A 156 10.05 0.91 2.95
N ILE A 157 8.94 0.29 3.31
CA ILE A 157 7.59 0.86 3.22
C ILE A 157 6.97 0.83 4.61
N SER A 158 6.78 1.99 5.21
CA SER A 158 6.00 2.13 6.45
C SER A 158 4.51 2.02 6.09
N MET A 159 3.86 0.99 6.61
CA MET A 159 2.45 0.72 6.38
C MET A 159 1.58 1.53 7.34
N PRO A 160 0.35 1.92 6.95
CA PRO A 160 -0.56 2.66 7.82
C PRO A 160 -1.28 1.74 8.83
N THR A 161 -0.54 0.80 9.43
CA THR A 161 -1.03 -0.14 10.44
C THR A 161 0.05 -0.37 11.50
N ASN A 162 -0.39 -0.64 12.73
CA ASN A 162 0.51 -0.93 13.83
C ASN A 162 1.04 -2.36 13.69
N PHE A 163 2.33 -2.53 13.95
CA PHE A 163 2.93 -3.85 14.03
C PHE A 163 2.26 -4.68 15.14
N SER A 164 1.89 -5.92 14.82
CA SER A 164 1.39 -6.89 15.79
C SER A 164 1.85 -8.30 15.45
N SER A 165 1.93 -9.18 16.44
CA SER A 165 2.29 -10.58 16.21
C SER A 165 1.22 -11.26 15.36
N GLY A 166 1.57 -11.63 14.13
CA GLY A 166 0.67 -12.27 13.17
C GLY A 166 0.28 -11.40 11.97
N LEU A 167 0.71 -10.14 11.93
CA LEU A 167 0.70 -9.33 10.70
C LEU A 167 1.97 -9.61 9.90
N ASP A 168 1.79 -9.96 8.64
CA ASP A 168 2.86 -10.16 7.67
C ASP A 168 2.70 -9.18 6.51
N CYS A 169 3.81 -8.77 5.92
CA CYS A 169 3.81 -8.00 4.69
C CYS A 169 3.72 -8.94 3.49
N ALA A 170 2.81 -8.66 2.58
CA ALA A 170 2.66 -9.37 1.31
C ALA A 170 2.68 -8.38 0.13
N TYR A 171 3.02 -8.89 -1.05
CA TYR A 171 2.84 -8.19 -2.31
C TYR A 171 1.80 -8.91 -3.16
N TRP A 172 1.11 -8.19 -4.03
CA TRP A 172 0.22 -8.78 -5.03
C TRP A 172 1.05 -9.36 -6.16
N ASP A 173 1.03 -10.69 -6.31
CA ASP A 173 1.64 -11.39 -7.42
C ASP A 173 0.67 -11.40 -8.60
N GLU A 174 0.93 -10.57 -9.60
CA GLU A 174 0.07 -10.45 -10.79
C GLU A 174 0.04 -11.73 -11.64
N GLN A 175 1.06 -12.61 -11.55
CA GLN A 175 1.08 -13.86 -12.30
C GLN A 175 0.22 -14.92 -11.61
N ALA A 176 0.33 -15.01 -10.29
CA ALA A 176 -0.46 -15.94 -9.47
C ALA A 176 -1.87 -15.41 -9.14
N LEU A 177 -2.12 -14.12 -9.36
CA LEU A 177 -3.32 -13.39 -8.92
C LEU A 177 -3.61 -13.61 -7.44
N ALA A 178 -2.56 -13.53 -6.62
CA ALA A 178 -2.63 -13.83 -5.20
C ALA A 178 -1.61 -13.01 -4.39
N TRP A 179 -1.90 -12.81 -3.10
CA TRP A 179 -0.93 -12.24 -2.18
C TRP A 179 0.20 -13.23 -1.88
N SER A 180 1.44 -12.76 -1.93
CA SER A 180 2.65 -13.53 -1.69
C SER A 180 3.56 -12.81 -0.71
N THR A 181 4.21 -13.55 0.18
CA THR A 181 5.23 -13.02 1.10
C THR A 181 6.65 -13.23 0.58
N ALA A 182 6.80 -13.81 -0.62
CA ALA A 182 8.11 -14.15 -1.18
C ALA A 182 8.95 -12.88 -1.44
N GLY A 183 10.13 -12.81 -0.81
CA GLY A 183 11.03 -11.66 -0.98
C GLY A 183 10.56 -10.38 -0.28
N VAL A 184 9.55 -10.46 0.59
CA VAL A 184 9.11 -9.37 1.46
C VAL A 184 9.37 -9.76 2.91
N ARG A 185 9.83 -8.81 3.73
CA ARG A 185 10.05 -9.00 5.16
C ARG A 185 9.26 -7.97 5.95
N ALA A 186 8.56 -8.43 6.99
CA ALA A 186 7.91 -7.58 7.96
C ALA A 186 8.87 -7.26 9.11
N SER A 187 8.88 -6.01 9.56
CA SER A 187 9.59 -5.57 10.75
C SER A 187 8.81 -4.48 11.48
N ALA A 188 9.10 -4.27 12.76
CA ALA A 188 8.56 -3.14 13.49
C ALA A 188 9.47 -1.92 13.30
N ASP A 189 8.88 -0.75 13.09
CA ASP A 189 9.67 0.49 13.16
C ASP A 189 10.18 0.74 14.59
N SER A 190 11.30 1.43 14.70
CA SER A 190 12.00 1.70 15.97
C SER A 190 11.43 2.87 16.79
N GLY A 191 10.29 3.43 16.36
CA GLY A 191 9.64 4.60 16.98
C GLY A 191 8.45 4.29 17.90
N PRO A 192 7.98 5.30 18.68
CA PRO A 192 6.75 5.20 19.45
C PRO A 192 5.54 5.01 18.52
N GLY A 193 4.71 4.00 18.79
CA GLY A 193 3.61 3.62 17.91
C GLY A 193 3.97 2.58 16.83
N THR A 194 5.17 1.98 16.88
CA THR A 194 5.68 0.84 16.08
C THR A 194 4.81 0.48 14.87
N LEU A 195 4.98 1.24 13.78
CA LEU A 195 4.35 0.93 12.52
C LEU A 195 4.95 -0.34 11.93
N LEU A 196 4.16 -1.08 11.17
CA LEU A 196 4.65 -2.19 10.38
C LEU A 196 5.49 -1.64 9.20
N VAL A 197 6.71 -2.12 9.07
CA VAL A 197 7.60 -1.78 7.95
C VAL A 197 7.79 -3.02 7.09
N CYS A 198 7.44 -2.88 5.81
CA CYS A 198 7.68 -3.88 4.78
C CYS A 198 9.00 -3.59 4.05
N GLU A 199 9.92 -4.54 4.06
CA GLU A 199 11.18 -4.47 3.33
C GLU A 199 11.13 -5.39 2.10
N THR A 200 11.46 -4.86 0.92
CA THR A 200 11.34 -5.58 -0.35
C THR A 200 12.46 -5.20 -1.32
N THR A 201 12.78 -6.10 -2.24
CA THR A 201 13.75 -5.85 -3.32
C THR A 201 13.07 -5.64 -4.69
N HIS A 202 11.75 -5.46 -4.71
CA HIS A 202 10.96 -5.20 -5.91
C HIS A 202 9.84 -4.20 -5.62
N LEU A 203 9.24 -3.62 -6.66
CA LEU A 203 8.13 -2.67 -6.55
C LEU A 203 6.83 -3.30 -7.07
N SER A 204 5.73 -3.13 -6.33
CA SER A 204 4.40 -3.67 -6.63
C SER A 204 3.34 -2.98 -5.75
N LEU A 205 2.15 -3.58 -5.69
CA LEU A 205 1.14 -3.36 -4.66
C LEU A 205 1.47 -4.21 -3.42
N PHE A 206 1.61 -3.56 -2.27
CA PHE A 206 1.88 -4.18 -0.98
C PHE A 206 0.66 -4.15 -0.08
N GLY A 207 0.52 -5.17 0.75
CA GLY A 207 -0.57 -5.34 1.72
C GLY A 207 -0.05 -5.88 3.05
N ALA A 208 -0.81 -5.64 4.11
CA ALA A 208 -0.57 -6.13 5.47
C ALA A 208 -1.86 -6.51 6.18
#